data_AF-A0AAD7DFJ5-F1
#
_entry.id   AF-A0AAD7DFJ5-F1
#
_cell.length_a   1.000
_cell.length_b   1.000
_cell.length_c   1.000
_cell.angle_alpha   90.00
_cell.angle_beta   90.00
_cell.angle_gamma   90.00
#
_symmetry.space_group_name_H-M   'P 1'
#
loop_
_entity.id
_entity.type
_entity.pdbx_description
1 polymer ?
#
loop_
_entity_poly.entity_id
_entity_poly.type
_entity_poly.pdbx_seq_one_letter_code
_entity_poly.pdbx_strand_id
1 'polypeptide(L)'
;IKTTCVLEPGPPVPTVSQLPLLDHFREYNIKSWHHKLRVDTNMFDSLVTLIKDNLIFYNNSNNLQFPVEIQLAVFLFHAGHYGN
;
A
#
# COMPACT_ATOMS: atom_id res chain seq x y z
N ILE A 1 24.20 -26.03 -8.83
CA ILE A 1 24.06 -25.06 -7.70
C ILE A 1 23.97 -23.68 -8.33
N LYS A 2 22.82 -23.00 -8.27
CA LYS A 2 22.64 -21.65 -8.85
C LYS A 2 22.99 -20.63 -7.77
N THR A 3 24.13 -19.97 -7.91
CA THR A 3 24.56 -18.86 -7.06
C THR A 3 23.89 -17.58 -7.57
N THR A 4 22.94 -17.05 -6.81
CA THR A 4 22.38 -15.72 -7.04
C THR A 4 23.43 -14.67 -6.69
N CYS A 5 23.89 -13.92 -7.70
CA CYS A 5 24.83 -12.81 -7.56
C CYS A 5 24.15 -11.61 -6.90
N VAL A 6 24.00 -11.63 -5.58
CA VAL A 6 23.60 -10.45 -4.82
C VAL A 6 24.70 -10.18 -3.81
N LEU A 7 25.35 -9.01 -3.96
CA LEU A 7 26.51 -8.59 -3.15
C LEU A 7 26.17 -8.48 -1.66
N GLU A 8 24.90 -8.23 -1.32
CA GLU A 8 24.38 -8.16 0.04
C GLU A 8 22.93 -8.69 0.01
N PRO A 9 22.65 -9.97 0.35
CA PRO A 9 21.28 -10.46 0.37
C PRO A 9 20.53 -9.79 1.51
N GLY A 10 19.68 -8.81 1.16
CA GLY A 10 18.68 -8.26 2.08
C GLY A 10 17.71 -9.34 2.59
N PRO A 11 16.93 -9.06 3.65
CA PRO A 11 15.97 -10.02 4.18
C PRO A 11 15.04 -10.52 3.07
N PRO A 12 14.67 -11.82 3.09
CA PRO A 12 13.88 -12.42 2.04
C PRO A 12 12.54 -11.69 1.93
N VAL A 13 12.24 -11.17 0.73
CA VAL A 13 10.92 -10.60 0.45
C VAL A 13 9.91 -11.75 0.45
N PRO A 14 8.83 -11.70 1.25
CA PRO A 14 7.83 -12.75 1.27
C PRO A 14 7.24 -12.95 -0.12
N THR A 15 7.27 -14.18 -0.64
CA THR A 15 6.52 -14.58 -1.85
C THR A 15 5.04 -14.72 -1.51
N VAL A 16 4.40 -13.59 -1.27
CA VAL A 16 2.96 -13.45 -1.06
C VAL A 16 2.37 -12.60 -2.18
N SER A 17 1.05 -12.63 -2.35
CA SER A 17 0.38 -11.72 -3.28
C SER A 17 0.67 -10.27 -2.90
N GLN A 18 0.60 -9.36 -3.89
CA GLN A 18 1.09 -8.00 -3.72
C GLN A 18 0.34 -7.18 -2.64
N LEU A 19 -0.93 -7.53 -2.36
CA LEU A 19 -1.74 -6.89 -1.32
C LEU A 19 -1.28 -7.24 0.11
N PRO A 20 -1.14 -8.54 0.50
CA PRO A 20 -0.49 -8.91 1.76
C PRO A 20 0.91 -8.31 1.93
N LEU A 21 1.64 -8.15 0.83
CA LEU A 21 2.95 -7.51 0.87
C LEU A 21 2.84 -6.00 1.19
N LEU A 22 1.77 -5.32 0.76
CA LEU A 22 1.48 -3.94 1.14
C LEU A 22 1.18 -3.83 2.64
N ASP A 23 0.38 -4.74 3.20
CA ASP A 23 0.11 -4.77 4.65
C ASP A 23 1.40 -5.02 5.45
N HIS A 24 2.24 -5.96 5.01
CA HIS A 24 3.54 -6.21 5.64
C HIS A 24 4.45 -4.97 5.64
N PHE A 25 4.51 -4.22 4.54
CA PHE A 25 5.30 -2.98 4.51
C PHE A 25 4.71 -1.90 5.41
N ARG A 26 3.39 -1.83 5.56
CA ARG A 26 2.77 -0.87 6.49
C ARG A 26 3.25 -1.08 7.93
N GLU A 27 3.36 -2.34 8.34
CA GLU A 27 3.73 -2.72 9.71
C GLU A 27 5.24 -2.59 9.97
N TYR A 28 6.08 -2.99 9.02
CA TYR A 28 7.53 -3.15 9.26
C TYR A 28 8.41 -2.14 8.51
N ASN A 29 7.89 -1.46 7.48
CA ASN A 29 8.68 -0.52 6.67
C ASN A 29 7.82 0.53 5.94
N ILE A 30 7.44 1.58 6.67
CA ILE A 30 6.58 2.66 6.14
C ILE A 30 7.19 3.36 4.91
N LYS A 31 8.53 3.45 4.82
CA LYS A 31 9.20 4.05 3.66
C LYS A 31 8.98 3.22 2.38
N SER A 32 9.15 1.91 2.47
CA SER A 32 8.86 0.99 1.37
C SER A 32 7.38 0.97 1.00
N TRP A 33 6.51 1.16 2.00
CA TRP A 33 5.07 1.29 1.79
C TRP A 33 4.73 2.50 0.90
N HIS A 34 5.18 3.70 1.27
CA HIS A 34 4.96 4.90 0.45
C HIS A 34 5.60 4.80 -0.94
N HIS A 35 6.80 4.24 -1.03
CA HIS A 35 7.46 4.03 -2.32
C HIS A 35 6.61 3.17 -3.26
N LYS A 36 5.96 2.12 -2.73
CA LYS A 36 5.03 1.28 -3.51
C LYS A 36 3.78 1.99 -3.98
N LEU A 37 3.30 2.98 -3.23
CA LEU A 37 2.16 3.81 -3.62
C LEU A 37 2.53 4.86 -4.68
N ARG A 38 3.82 5.11 -4.90
CA ARG A 38 4.34 6.16 -5.82
C ARG A 38 3.82 7.56 -5.49
N VAL A 39 3.52 7.81 -4.21
CA VAL A 39 3.04 9.10 -3.70
C VAL A 39 3.89 9.50 -2.52
N ASP A 40 4.20 10.80 -2.42
CA ASP A 40 4.89 11.37 -1.26
C ASP A 40 4.08 11.15 0.03
N THR A 41 4.76 10.91 1.15
CA THR A 41 4.11 10.64 2.45
C THR A 41 3.17 11.77 2.88
N ASN A 42 3.63 13.02 2.80
CA ASN A 42 2.82 14.16 3.24
C ASN A 42 1.62 14.36 2.31
N MET A 43 1.81 14.12 1.01
CA MET A 43 0.72 14.16 0.04
C MET A 43 -0.33 13.07 0.34
N PHE A 44 0.10 11.85 0.66
CA PHE A 44 -0.82 10.77 1.00
C PHE A 44 -1.66 11.11 2.24
N ASP A 45 -1.04 11.56 3.32
CA ASP A 45 -1.74 11.91 4.56
C ASP A 45 -2.69 13.11 4.37
N SER A 46 -2.29 14.08 3.54
CA SER A 46 -3.14 15.21 3.15
C SER A 46 -4.36 14.76 2.36
N LEU A 47 -4.19 13.83 1.41
CA LEU A 47 -5.29 13.26 0.64
C LEU A 47 -6.26 12.49 1.55
N VAL A 48 -5.74 11.65 2.44
CA VAL A 48 -6.58 10.94 3.42
C VAL A 48 -7.37 11.92 4.27
N THR A 49 -6.73 12.96 4.80
CA THR A 49 -7.39 13.99 5.61
C THR A 49 -8.50 14.71 4.85
N LEU A 50 -8.30 14.96 3.56
CA LEU A 50 -9.29 15.61 2.70
C LEU A 50 -10.51 14.73 2.41
N ILE A 51 -10.33 13.42 2.29
CA ILE A 51 -11.36 12.51 1.77
C ILE A 51 -12.01 11.60 2.82
N LYS A 52 -11.38 11.42 4.00
CA LYS A 52 -11.82 10.45 5.01
C LYS A 52 -13.27 10.65 5.48
N ASP A 53 -13.74 11.90 5.51
CA ASP A 53 -15.07 12.26 6.00
C ASP A 53 -16.10 12.37 4.86
N ASN A 54 -15.71 12.03 3.63
CA ASN A 54 -16.59 12.07 2.47
C ASN A 54 -17.48 10.82 2.41
N LEU A 55 -18.78 11.03 2.25
CA LEU A 55 -19.80 9.98 2.15
C LEU A 55 -19.56 8.99 0.99
N ILE A 56 -18.79 9.37 -0.04
CA ILE A 56 -18.41 8.43 -1.13
C ILE A 56 -17.60 7.24 -0.58
N PHE A 57 -16.83 7.45 0.49
CA PHE A 57 -16.10 6.40 1.19
C PHE A 57 -16.88 5.84 2.37
N TYR A 58 -18.20 6.05 2.46
CA TYR A 58 -19.05 5.45 3.48
C TYR A 58 -19.93 4.36 2.86
N ASN A 59 -19.80 3.14 3.36
CA ASN A 59 -20.62 2.00 2.98
C ASN A 59 -21.71 1.77 4.04
N ASN A 60 -22.98 1.96 3.65
CA ASN A 60 -24.15 1.73 4.50
C ASN A 60 -24.58 0.26 4.56
N SER A 61 -23.62 -0.68 4.50
CA SER A 61 -23.90 -2.12 4.58
C SER A 61 -23.62 -2.65 5.99
N ASN A 62 -24.19 -3.80 6.33
CA ASN A 62 -23.90 -4.50 7.59
C ASN A 62 -22.49 -5.12 7.65
N ASN A 63 -21.66 -4.97 6.61
CA ASN A 63 -20.31 -5.49 6.59
C ASN A 63 -19.30 -4.46 7.08
N LEU A 64 -18.25 -4.95 7.74
CA LEU A 64 -17.10 -4.14 8.11
C LEU A 64 -16.47 -3.53 6.85
N GLN A 65 -16.30 -2.22 6.87
CA GLN A 65 -15.59 -1.49 5.84
C GLN A 65 -14.15 -1.23 6.29
N PHE A 66 -13.20 -1.39 5.36
CA PHE A 66 -11.82 -0.95 5.61
C PHE A 66 -11.71 0.57 5.80
N PRO A 67 -10.77 1.03 6.65
CA PRO A 67 -10.42 2.44 6.76
C PRO A 67 -10.09 3.08 5.41
N VAL A 68 -10.42 4.36 5.26
CA VAL A 68 -10.28 5.10 3.99
C VAL A 68 -8.82 5.14 3.53
N GLU A 69 -7.85 5.21 4.46
CA GLU A 69 -6.44 5.17 4.11
C GLU A 69 -6.04 3.84 3.44
N ILE A 70 -6.63 2.71 3.86
CA ILE A 70 -6.34 1.41 3.26
C ILE A 70 -6.96 1.31 1.87
N GLN A 71 -8.19 1.78 1.73
CA GLN A 71 -8.88 1.81 0.44
C GLN A 71 -8.12 2.64 -0.59
N LEU A 72 -7.66 3.84 -0.20
CA LEU A 72 -6.86 4.71 -1.04
C LEU A 72 -5.52 4.07 -1.40
N ALA A 73 -4.83 3.45 -0.44
CA ALA A 73 -3.56 2.78 -0.66
C ALA A 73 -3.69 1.63 -1.67
N VAL A 74 -4.73 0.79 -1.56
CA VAL A 74 -5.01 -0.29 -2.53
C VAL A 74 -5.27 0.27 -3.93
N PHE A 75 -6.08 1.34 -4.03
CA PHE A 75 -6.35 2.01 -5.30
C PHE A 75 -5.06 2.53 -5.95
N LEU A 76 -4.25 3.30 -5.21
CA LEU A 76 -3.00 3.87 -5.71
C LEU A 76 -1.98 2.78 -6.06
N PHE A 77 -1.91 1.71 -5.27
CA PHE A 77 -1.05 0.58 -5.55
C PHE A 77 -1.39 -0.06 -6.90
N HIS A 78 -2.68 -0.28 -7.19
CA HIS A 78 -3.12 -0.80 -8.50
C HIS A 78 -2.93 0.22 -9.63
N ALA A 79 -3.38 1.46 -9.45
CA ALA A 79 -3.27 2.52 -10.46
C ALA A 79 -1.81 2.84 -10.82
N GLY A 80 -0.90 2.76 -9.85
CA GLY A 80 0.53 3.00 -10.04
C GLY A 80 1.29 1.83 -10.68
N HIS A 81 0.87 0.58 -10.47
CA HIS A 81 1.51 -0.59 -11.07
C HIS A 81 1.09 -0.84 -12.52
N TYR A 82 -0.19 -0.63 -12.81
CA TYR A 82 -0.80 -0.89 -14.11
C TYR A 82 -1.06 0.39 -14.88
N GLY A 83 -0.24 1.43 -14.67
CA GLY A 83 -0.40 2.73 -15.32
C GLY A 83 -0.68 2.59 -16.82
N ASN A 84 -1.66 3.38 -17.29
CA ASN A 84 -2.02 3.58 -18.70
C ASN A 84 -0.82 3.59 -19.64
#